data_AF-A0A821YFU0-F1
#
_entry.id   AF-A0A821YFU0-F1
#
_cell.length_a   1.000
_cell.length_b   1.000
_cell.length_c   1.000
_cell.angle_alpha   90.00
_cell.angle_beta   90.00
_cell.angle_gamma   90.00
#
_symmetry.space_group_name_H-M   'P 1'
#
loop_
_entity.id
_entity.type
_entity.pdbx_description
1 polymer ?
#
loop_
_entity_poly.entity_id
_entity_poly.type
_entity_poly.pdbx_seq_one_letter_code
_entity_poly.pdbx_strand_id
1 'polypeptide(L)'
;MHVSYRHRFFIGCCTFAVASFDENRGYLKNDDNKKHICLLAKYIRIVLNKKNFERNKSFLYCLRGILALLTNCVPTENWIHIINRALVNKNDDDAQQANPFNNDLFSLIIVRLLGSNIFRDTAIRSDSNDITSLVDVALVFLNKWCDASRDLNDDDDENNNDSLSSDEPNQIINFLRSSTLLGGKLGTAQIIIPYIDAKYDHVRLMAVSTLSKIMNFQDFQDLQKKKANIAEDIVKFIFEFIDRAFVQGNLKYEGISFERLLCYLLRLLDHDFVKKQTLPYIPKIVTYAEERHLNALKILRKISSSQDMKQDLRNNFELNEFLTTKASCLFASDPMMKKIIEQIRQNLLPGRQAFISYCHRDKRQCDEFVKTLEQANLFTNVWVDRSYMKDDMAYTITSAIRQSKVVFVLLSNAYCTSDFCRREWQFAISEKIKVCPVSVQEDFQRDAFDWVVFNIGYSPFYKIYKNDELQRLIKNLRSDKHEQSQSINKTTTDSAET
;
A
#
# COMPACT_ATOMS: atom_id res chain seq x y z
N MET A 1 -33.44 37.09 -19.08
CA MET A 1 -32.80 36.98 -17.74
C MET A 1 -31.76 38.09 -17.59
N HIS A 2 -31.93 39.01 -16.63
CA HIS A 2 -30.89 40.01 -16.36
C HIS A 2 -29.70 39.35 -15.64
N VAL A 3 -28.59 39.20 -16.36
CA VAL A 3 -27.32 38.76 -15.75
C VAL A 3 -26.82 39.90 -14.86
N SER A 4 -26.71 39.61 -13.55
CA SER A 4 -26.25 40.61 -12.56
C SER A 4 -24.89 41.20 -12.96
N TYR A 5 -24.68 42.47 -12.64
CA TYR A 5 -23.43 43.19 -12.96
C TYR A 5 -22.19 42.44 -12.45
N ARG A 6 -22.28 41.87 -11.23
CA ARG A 6 -21.24 41.01 -10.65
C ARG A 6 -20.90 39.82 -11.53
N HIS A 7 -21.89 39.15 -12.11
CA HIS A 7 -21.64 37.97 -12.94
C HIS A 7 -20.96 38.33 -14.27
N ARG A 8 -21.33 39.46 -14.89
CA ARG A 8 -20.63 39.96 -16.09
C ARG A 8 -19.19 40.35 -15.79
N PHE A 9 -18.95 40.97 -14.63
CA PHE A 9 -17.60 41.26 -14.16
C PHE A 9 -16.76 40.00 -14.02
N PHE A 10 -17.29 38.92 -13.43
CA PHE A 10 -16.56 37.67 -13.29
C PHE A 10 -16.33 36.92 -14.60
N ILE A 11 -17.30 36.95 -15.53
CA ILE A 11 -17.06 36.47 -16.90
C ILE A 11 -15.90 37.28 -17.50
N GLY A 12 -15.92 38.62 -17.36
CA GLY A 12 -14.81 39.48 -17.77
C GLY A 12 -13.48 39.10 -17.13
N CYS A 13 -13.44 38.79 -15.82
CA CYS A 13 -12.23 38.31 -15.15
C CYS A 13 -11.77 36.93 -15.65
N CYS A 14 -12.69 36.01 -15.95
CA CYS A 14 -12.34 34.70 -16.50
C CYS A 14 -11.79 34.87 -17.93
N THR A 15 -12.47 35.65 -18.77
CA THR A 15 -12.03 35.96 -20.13
C THR A 15 -10.68 36.68 -20.12
N PHE A 16 -10.48 37.64 -19.22
CA PHE A 16 -9.21 38.34 -19.05
C PHE A 16 -8.10 37.39 -18.56
N ALA A 17 -8.37 36.54 -17.57
CA ALA A 17 -7.38 35.57 -17.10
C ALA A 17 -6.98 34.56 -18.19
N VAL A 18 -7.94 34.13 -19.03
CA VAL A 18 -7.69 33.29 -20.20
C VAL A 18 -6.86 34.05 -21.26
N ALA A 19 -7.21 35.30 -21.57
CA ALA A 19 -6.48 36.12 -22.52
C ALA A 19 -5.05 36.42 -22.07
N SER A 20 -4.86 36.79 -20.79
CA SER A 20 -3.53 36.99 -20.20
C SER A 20 -2.71 35.71 -20.16
N PHE A 21 -3.34 34.53 -20.06
CA PHE A 21 -2.62 33.25 -20.16
C PHE A 21 -2.11 32.99 -21.59
N ASP A 22 -2.96 33.25 -22.59
CA ASP A 22 -2.64 33.10 -24.00
C ASP A 22 -1.47 34.01 -24.42
N GLU A 23 -1.53 35.30 -24.02
CA GLU A 23 -0.44 36.25 -24.24
C GLU A 23 0.89 35.82 -23.59
N ASN A 24 0.83 35.16 -22.43
CA ASN A 24 2.02 34.72 -21.70
C ASN A 24 2.49 33.29 -22.08
N ARG A 25 2.03 32.74 -23.21
CA ARG A 25 2.41 31.40 -23.72
C ARG A 25 2.33 30.30 -22.66
N GLY A 26 1.33 30.38 -21.80
CA GLY A 26 1.05 29.33 -20.85
C GLY A 26 1.69 29.47 -19.46
N TYR A 27 2.29 30.62 -19.12
CA TYR A 27 2.88 30.80 -17.78
C TYR A 27 2.50 32.13 -17.13
N LEU A 28 1.79 32.06 -16.00
CA LEU A 28 1.49 33.21 -15.16
C LEU A 28 2.71 33.55 -14.25
N LYS A 29 3.78 34.14 -14.80
CA LYS A 29 5.07 34.36 -14.07
C LYS A 29 5.14 35.61 -13.18
N ASN A 30 4.36 36.66 -13.45
CA ASN A 30 4.50 37.94 -12.74
C ASN A 30 3.62 38.06 -11.49
N ASP A 31 4.05 38.86 -10.51
CA ASP A 31 3.29 39.15 -9.27
C ASP A 31 1.88 39.72 -9.53
N ASP A 32 1.67 40.41 -10.65
CA ASP A 32 0.35 40.88 -11.05
C ASP A 32 -0.63 39.73 -11.40
N ASN A 33 -0.12 38.58 -11.86
CA ASN A 33 -0.95 37.40 -12.11
C ASN A 33 -1.45 36.77 -10.80
N LYS A 34 -0.68 36.88 -9.70
CA LYS A 34 -1.08 36.38 -8.38
C LYS A 34 -2.34 37.09 -7.88
N LYS A 35 -2.48 38.40 -8.15
CA LYS A 35 -3.69 39.17 -7.78
C LYS A 35 -4.94 38.62 -8.48
N HIS A 36 -4.84 38.29 -9.76
CA HIS A 36 -5.96 37.75 -10.54
C HIS A 36 -6.37 36.37 -10.02
N ILE A 37 -5.42 35.48 -9.78
CA ILE A 37 -5.70 34.15 -9.21
C ILE A 37 -6.36 34.30 -7.82
N CYS A 38 -5.91 35.27 -7.00
CA CYS A 38 -6.55 35.55 -5.71
C CYS A 38 -8.02 35.97 -5.86
N LEU A 39 -8.33 36.82 -6.83
CA LEU A 39 -9.70 37.24 -7.14
C LEU A 39 -10.56 36.04 -7.57
N LEU A 40 -10.02 35.13 -8.38
CA LEU A 40 -10.69 33.92 -8.82
C LEU A 40 -10.97 32.96 -7.65
N ALA A 41 -10.00 32.74 -6.75
CA ALA A 41 -10.18 31.93 -5.55
C ALA A 41 -11.26 32.51 -4.62
N LYS A 42 -11.26 33.83 -4.40
CA LYS A 42 -12.32 34.52 -3.66
C LYS A 42 -13.69 34.34 -4.29
N TYR A 43 -13.77 34.36 -5.63
CA TYR A 43 -15.03 34.12 -6.32
C TYR A 43 -15.56 32.71 -6.09
N ILE A 44 -14.70 31.68 -6.20
CA ILE A 44 -15.09 30.29 -5.91
C ILE A 44 -15.70 30.22 -4.50
N ARG A 45 -15.04 30.79 -3.48
CA ARG A 45 -15.56 30.83 -2.11
C ARG A 45 -16.94 31.49 -2.03
N ILE A 46 -17.09 32.67 -2.64
CA ILE A 46 -18.37 33.41 -2.63
C ILE A 46 -19.48 32.60 -3.30
N VAL A 47 -19.19 31.96 -4.44
CA VAL A 47 -20.18 31.17 -5.18
C VAL A 47 -20.58 29.92 -4.40
N LEU A 48 -19.61 29.15 -3.89
CA LEU A 48 -19.88 27.92 -3.14
C LEU A 48 -20.62 28.18 -1.81
N ASN A 49 -20.51 29.40 -1.25
CA ASN A 49 -21.27 29.82 -0.07
C ASN A 49 -22.71 30.24 -0.36
N LYS A 50 -23.10 30.45 -1.63
CA LYS A 50 -24.49 30.77 -1.96
C LYS A 50 -25.38 29.56 -1.76
N LYS A 51 -26.53 29.78 -1.12
CA LYS A 51 -27.61 28.77 -1.08
C LYS A 51 -28.05 28.45 -2.51
N ASN A 52 -28.22 27.16 -2.81
CA ASN A 52 -28.69 26.66 -4.10
C ASN A 52 -27.80 27.03 -5.30
N PHE A 53 -26.48 27.19 -5.13
CA PHE A 53 -25.59 27.52 -6.24
C PHE A 53 -25.65 26.45 -7.35
N GLU A 54 -25.89 25.19 -6.97
CA GLU A 54 -26.04 24.03 -7.84
C GLU A 54 -27.20 24.13 -8.84
N ARG A 55 -28.17 25.04 -8.61
CA ARG A 55 -29.29 25.28 -9.53
C ARG A 55 -29.00 26.38 -10.56
N ASN A 56 -27.93 27.14 -10.38
CA ASN A 56 -27.60 28.27 -11.26
C ASN A 56 -26.52 27.87 -12.28
N LYS A 57 -26.94 27.54 -13.50
CA LYS A 57 -26.03 27.14 -14.60
C LYS A 57 -24.87 28.11 -14.80
N SER A 58 -25.12 29.41 -14.71
CA SER A 58 -24.08 30.42 -14.90
C SER A 58 -22.99 30.34 -13.83
N PHE A 59 -23.36 30.06 -12.56
CA PHE A 59 -22.37 29.78 -11.53
C PHE A 59 -21.56 28.52 -11.81
N LEU A 60 -22.20 27.45 -12.31
CA LEU A 60 -21.51 26.21 -12.66
C LEU A 60 -20.50 26.41 -13.78
N TYR A 61 -20.87 27.14 -14.83
CA TYR A 61 -19.94 27.45 -15.93
C TYR A 61 -18.75 28.29 -15.47
N CYS A 62 -18.98 29.32 -14.64
CA CYS A 62 -17.87 30.10 -14.10
C CYS A 62 -16.98 29.26 -13.18
N LEU A 63 -17.55 28.43 -12.30
CA LEU A 63 -16.76 27.55 -11.44
C LEU A 63 -15.92 26.59 -12.28
N ARG A 64 -16.51 25.98 -13.31
CA ARG A 64 -15.80 25.08 -14.22
C ARG A 64 -14.65 25.80 -14.91
N GLY A 65 -14.91 26.96 -15.52
CA GLY A 65 -13.90 27.75 -16.21
C GLY A 65 -12.76 28.17 -15.30
N ILE A 66 -13.06 28.60 -14.07
CA ILE A 66 -12.05 28.99 -13.10
C ILE A 66 -11.24 27.78 -12.64
N LEU A 67 -11.89 26.69 -12.23
CA LEU A 67 -11.15 25.49 -11.79
C LEU A 67 -10.30 24.92 -12.93
N ALA A 68 -10.78 24.95 -14.17
CA ALA A 68 -10.00 24.50 -15.33
C ALA A 68 -8.80 25.41 -15.58
N LEU A 69 -8.99 26.73 -15.49
CA LEU A 69 -7.91 27.70 -15.60
C LEU A 69 -6.88 27.49 -14.49
N LEU A 70 -7.30 27.36 -13.24
CA LEU A 70 -6.39 27.06 -12.14
C LEU A 70 -5.60 25.79 -12.48
N THR A 71 -6.31 24.69 -12.73
CA THR A 71 -5.77 23.35 -13.03
C THR A 71 -4.73 23.36 -14.15
N ASN A 72 -5.00 24.04 -15.25
CA ASN A 72 -4.19 23.94 -16.46
C ASN A 72 -3.19 25.08 -16.64
N CYS A 73 -3.41 26.23 -15.98
CA CYS A 73 -2.67 27.45 -16.29
C CYS A 73 -1.75 27.93 -15.17
N VAL A 74 -1.93 27.42 -13.95
CA VAL A 74 -1.12 27.83 -12.80
C VAL A 74 -0.16 26.70 -12.44
N PRO A 75 1.18 26.92 -12.41
CA PRO A 75 2.15 25.92 -11.97
C PRO A 75 1.88 25.51 -10.53
N THR A 76 1.88 24.20 -10.26
CA THR A 76 1.36 23.64 -9.01
C THR A 76 2.08 24.17 -7.77
N GLU A 77 3.39 24.48 -7.84
CA GLU A 77 4.14 25.06 -6.72
C GLU A 77 3.60 26.44 -6.27
N ASN A 78 2.98 27.19 -7.19
CA ASN A 78 2.45 28.51 -6.89
C ASN A 78 1.05 28.48 -6.28
N TRP A 79 0.34 27.35 -6.36
CA TRP A 79 -1.05 27.26 -5.95
C TRP A 79 -1.26 27.49 -4.47
N ILE A 80 -0.48 26.77 -3.67
CA ILE A 80 -0.62 26.74 -2.22
C ILE A 80 -0.44 28.17 -1.71
N HIS A 81 0.67 28.82 -2.07
CA HIS A 81 0.94 30.20 -1.69
C HIS A 81 -0.14 31.18 -2.17
N ILE A 82 -0.61 31.07 -3.41
CA ILE A 82 -1.59 32.03 -3.94
C ILE A 82 -2.97 31.83 -3.31
N ILE A 83 -3.47 30.60 -3.21
CA ILE A 83 -4.77 30.30 -2.63
C ILE A 83 -4.79 30.66 -1.13
N ASN A 84 -3.72 30.33 -0.41
CA ASN A 84 -3.62 30.64 1.01
C ASN A 84 -3.64 32.17 1.23
N ARG A 85 -2.87 32.92 0.43
CA ARG A 85 -2.85 34.39 0.48
C ARG A 85 -4.16 35.04 0.03
N ALA A 86 -4.90 34.40 -0.89
CA ALA A 86 -6.17 34.91 -1.40
C ALA A 86 -7.28 34.91 -0.34
N LEU A 87 -7.19 34.03 0.64
CA LEU A 87 -8.31 33.69 1.51
C LEU A 87 -8.13 34.16 2.95
N VAL A 88 -6.93 34.64 3.31
CA VAL A 88 -6.63 35.27 4.60
C VAL A 88 -7.03 36.75 4.56
N ASN A 89 -7.71 37.23 5.60
CA ASN A 89 -7.98 38.67 5.73
C ASN A 89 -6.64 39.40 5.91
N LYS A 90 -6.40 40.47 5.14
CA LYS A 90 -5.13 41.21 5.08
C LYS A 90 -4.62 41.78 6.41
N ASN A 91 -5.40 41.70 7.49
CA ASN A 91 -5.09 42.34 8.78
C ASN A 91 -4.68 41.33 9.86
N ASP A 92 -4.46 40.06 9.51
CA ASP A 92 -4.22 38.99 10.47
C ASP A 92 -3.02 38.14 10.02
N ASP A 93 -1.84 38.75 10.11
CA ASP A 93 -0.56 38.09 9.79
C ASP A 93 -0.27 36.92 10.76
N ASP A 94 -0.80 36.99 11.99
CA ASP A 94 -0.72 35.91 12.99
C ASP A 94 -1.60 34.70 12.58
N ALA A 95 -2.80 34.92 12.05
CA ALA A 95 -3.62 33.84 11.47
C ALA A 95 -2.98 33.19 10.23
N GLN A 96 -2.14 33.92 9.51
CA GLN A 96 -1.39 33.42 8.35
C GLN A 96 -0.28 32.43 8.77
N GLN A 97 0.36 32.65 9.92
CA GLN A 97 1.31 31.71 10.52
C GLN A 97 0.61 30.51 11.18
N ALA A 98 -0.54 30.74 11.82
CA ALA A 98 -1.27 29.70 12.55
C ALA A 98 -2.06 28.72 11.65
N ASN A 99 -2.43 29.13 10.43
CA ASN A 99 -3.16 28.28 9.48
C ASN A 99 -2.64 28.50 8.05
N PRO A 100 -1.42 27.99 7.73
CA PRO A 100 -0.76 28.28 6.47
C PRO A 100 -1.52 27.75 5.27
N PHE A 101 -2.42 26.78 5.43
CA PHE A 101 -3.29 26.23 4.39
C PHE A 101 -4.71 26.71 4.63
N ASN A 102 -5.26 27.56 3.77
CA ASN A 102 -6.63 28.04 3.91
C ASN A 102 -7.62 26.93 3.53
N ASN A 103 -7.75 25.98 4.45
CA ASN A 103 -8.50 24.73 4.37
C ASN A 103 -9.99 24.95 4.07
N ASP A 104 -10.51 26.16 4.27
CA ASP A 104 -11.90 26.52 4.04
C ASP A 104 -12.33 26.41 2.58
N LEU A 105 -11.54 26.90 1.61
CA LEU A 105 -11.94 26.85 0.20
C LEU A 105 -12.00 25.41 -0.31
N PHE A 106 -11.07 24.58 0.15
CA PHE A 106 -10.98 23.20 -0.27
C PHE A 106 -12.03 22.33 0.38
N SER A 107 -12.25 22.54 1.68
CA SER A 107 -13.42 22.01 2.38
C SER A 107 -14.69 22.43 1.65
N LEU A 108 -14.81 23.67 1.16
CA LEU A 108 -15.96 24.09 0.37
C LEU A 108 -16.08 23.36 -0.96
N ILE A 109 -15.00 23.19 -1.74
CA ILE A 109 -15.05 22.42 -3.01
C ILE A 109 -15.46 20.98 -2.72
N ILE A 110 -14.79 20.31 -1.77
CA ILE A 110 -15.08 18.93 -1.42
C ILE A 110 -16.52 18.80 -0.89
N VAL A 111 -16.91 19.62 0.09
CA VAL A 111 -18.22 19.50 0.76
C VAL A 111 -19.37 19.97 -0.10
N ARG A 112 -19.26 21.16 -0.69
CA ARG A 112 -20.39 21.80 -1.38
C ARG A 112 -20.53 21.31 -2.80
N LEU A 113 -19.41 21.05 -3.48
CA LEU A 113 -19.44 20.61 -4.87
C LEU A 113 -19.45 19.07 -4.94
N LEU A 114 -18.43 18.40 -4.41
CA LEU A 114 -18.36 16.93 -4.51
C LEU A 114 -19.28 16.22 -3.50
N GLY A 115 -19.59 16.83 -2.36
CA GLY A 115 -20.51 16.29 -1.36
C GLY A 115 -21.99 16.46 -1.70
N SER A 116 -22.33 17.18 -2.77
CA SER A 116 -23.72 17.40 -3.17
C SER A 116 -24.32 16.15 -3.81
N ASN A 117 -25.50 15.76 -3.33
CA ASN A 117 -26.28 14.68 -3.95
C ASN A 117 -26.60 14.98 -5.42
N ILE A 118 -26.83 16.25 -5.81
CA ILE A 118 -27.14 16.60 -7.20
C ILE A 118 -25.94 16.31 -8.11
N PHE A 119 -24.74 16.73 -7.71
CA PHE A 119 -23.50 16.49 -8.47
C PHE A 119 -23.20 14.99 -8.58
N ARG A 120 -23.32 14.27 -7.46
CA ARG A 120 -23.12 12.81 -7.41
C ARG A 120 -24.11 12.07 -8.31
N ASP A 121 -25.41 12.29 -8.11
CA ASP A 121 -26.44 11.55 -8.83
C ASP A 121 -26.36 11.84 -10.34
N THR A 122 -25.99 13.07 -10.73
CA THR A 122 -25.79 13.43 -12.14
C THR A 122 -24.56 12.76 -12.75
N ALA A 123 -23.44 12.69 -12.00
CA ALA A 123 -22.24 12.00 -12.46
C ALA A 123 -22.47 10.49 -12.68
N ILE A 124 -23.36 9.88 -11.89
CA ILE A 124 -23.75 8.48 -12.02
C ILE A 124 -24.76 8.27 -13.18
N ARG A 125 -25.78 9.13 -13.31
CA ARG A 125 -26.87 8.93 -14.29
C ARG A 125 -26.57 9.42 -15.71
N SER A 126 -25.59 10.32 -15.88
CA SER A 126 -25.21 10.94 -17.18
C SER A 126 -26.24 11.88 -17.82
N ASP A 127 -27.18 12.42 -17.04
CA ASP A 127 -28.24 13.26 -17.61
C ASP A 127 -27.74 14.67 -18.03
N SER A 128 -26.52 15.07 -17.65
CA SER A 128 -25.97 16.40 -17.98
C SER A 128 -24.44 16.41 -18.16
N ASN A 129 -23.99 16.78 -19.37
CA ASN A 129 -22.58 17.00 -19.68
C ASN A 129 -21.96 18.14 -18.86
N ASP A 130 -22.71 19.21 -18.55
CA ASP A 130 -22.18 20.38 -17.87
C ASP A 130 -21.79 20.08 -16.41
N ILE A 131 -22.69 19.43 -15.67
CA ILE A 131 -22.47 19.07 -14.27
C ILE A 131 -21.34 18.05 -14.17
N THR A 132 -21.33 17.03 -15.04
CA THR A 132 -20.26 16.05 -15.09
C THR A 132 -18.90 16.70 -15.36
N SER A 133 -18.85 17.63 -16.33
CA SER A 133 -17.60 18.33 -16.65
C SER A 133 -17.09 19.23 -15.51
N LEU A 134 -17.98 19.74 -14.65
CA LEU A 134 -17.58 20.48 -13.46
C LEU A 134 -17.03 19.54 -12.37
N VAL A 135 -17.68 18.39 -12.17
CA VAL A 135 -17.18 17.34 -11.26
C VAL A 135 -15.80 16.88 -11.70
N ASP A 136 -15.65 16.61 -12.99
CA ASP A 136 -14.39 16.21 -13.60
C ASP A 136 -13.27 17.20 -13.28
N VAL A 137 -13.46 18.47 -13.67
CA VAL A 137 -12.47 19.53 -13.42
C VAL A 137 -12.18 19.69 -11.92
N ALA A 138 -13.17 19.52 -11.04
CA ALA A 138 -12.95 19.57 -9.60
C ALA A 138 -12.10 18.39 -9.08
N LEU A 139 -12.28 17.17 -9.62
CA LEU A 139 -11.45 16.02 -9.26
C LEU A 139 -10.03 16.14 -9.85
N VAL A 140 -9.88 16.65 -11.08
CA VAL A 140 -8.55 16.94 -11.65
C VAL A 140 -7.83 17.99 -10.80
N PHE A 141 -8.53 19.04 -10.40
CA PHE A 141 -8.03 20.07 -9.49
C PHE A 141 -7.52 19.48 -8.17
N LEU A 142 -8.31 18.62 -7.52
CA LEU A 142 -7.91 17.95 -6.28
C LEU A 142 -6.70 17.01 -6.49
N ASN A 143 -6.66 16.30 -7.61
CA ASN A 143 -5.57 15.40 -7.93
C ASN A 143 -4.24 16.12 -8.12
N LYS A 144 -4.22 17.16 -8.96
CA LYS A 144 -3.02 17.98 -9.18
C LYS A 144 -2.54 18.56 -7.87
N TRP A 145 -3.45 18.97 -7.00
CA TRP A 145 -3.06 19.53 -5.73
C TRP A 145 -2.45 18.53 -4.75
N CYS A 146 -3.00 17.31 -4.69
CA CYS A 146 -2.36 16.23 -3.93
C CYS A 146 -0.95 15.90 -4.47
N ASP A 147 -0.73 16.10 -5.78
CA ASP A 147 0.57 15.85 -6.43
C ASP A 147 1.58 16.98 -6.20
N ALA A 148 1.13 18.24 -6.22
CA ALA A 148 1.93 19.43 -5.90
C ALA A 148 2.68 19.33 -4.56
N SER A 149 2.08 18.57 -3.64
CA SER A 149 2.54 18.47 -2.27
C SER A 149 3.58 17.36 -2.07
N ARG A 150 3.92 16.62 -3.14
CA ARG A 150 4.86 15.49 -3.12
C ARG A 150 6.14 15.72 -3.89
N ASP A 151 6.12 16.51 -4.97
CA ASP A 151 7.31 16.78 -5.80
C ASP A 151 8.44 17.52 -5.04
N LEU A 152 8.26 17.86 -3.76
CA LEU A 152 9.31 18.38 -2.89
C LEU A 152 10.09 17.30 -2.11
N ASN A 153 9.55 16.07 -2.00
CA ASN A 153 10.09 15.02 -1.11
C ASN A 153 10.35 13.66 -1.79
N ASP A 154 9.95 13.46 -3.05
CA ASP A 154 10.05 12.14 -3.73
C ASP A 154 11.47 11.85 -4.32
N ASP A 155 12.49 12.67 -4.05
CA ASP A 155 13.91 12.41 -4.39
C ASP A 155 14.63 11.50 -3.36
N ASP A 156 13.88 10.77 -2.54
CA ASP A 156 14.46 9.84 -1.56
C ASP A 156 15.03 8.58 -2.23
N ASP A 157 16.35 8.63 -2.38
CA ASP A 157 17.27 7.51 -2.24
C ASP A 157 16.81 6.56 -1.11
N GLU A 158 16.05 5.50 -1.44
CA GLU A 158 15.79 4.31 -0.59
C GLU A 158 17.08 3.53 -0.20
N ASN A 159 18.27 4.15 -0.27
CA ASN A 159 19.57 3.53 0.00
C ASN A 159 20.15 3.80 1.38
N ASN A 160 19.60 4.72 2.18
CA ASN A 160 20.04 4.90 3.57
C ASN A 160 19.04 4.31 4.56
N ASN A 161 19.31 3.07 4.98
CA ASN A 161 18.89 2.63 6.30
C ASN A 161 19.69 3.45 7.34
N ASP A 162 18.99 3.90 8.38
CA ASP A 162 19.50 4.59 9.58
C ASP A 162 19.70 6.11 9.48
N SER A 163 18.60 6.87 9.47
CA SER A 163 18.35 7.92 10.48
C SER A 163 16.97 8.57 10.27
N LEU A 164 16.18 8.59 11.34
CA LEU A 164 14.93 9.33 11.44
C LEU A 164 15.16 10.82 11.17
N SER A 165 14.41 11.44 10.24
CA SER A 165 13.71 12.75 10.40
C SER A 165 13.45 13.56 9.10
N SER A 166 12.96 12.97 8.01
CA SER A 166 12.35 13.76 6.90
C SER A 166 10.85 13.52 6.73
N ASP A 167 10.19 12.90 7.71
CA ASP A 167 8.73 12.89 7.86
C ASP A 167 8.21 14.28 8.26
N GLU A 168 8.39 15.31 7.43
CA GLU A 168 7.38 16.37 7.41
C GLU A 168 6.24 15.82 6.55
N PRO A 169 5.18 15.28 7.18
CA PRO A 169 4.14 14.65 6.41
C PRO A 169 3.47 15.72 5.57
N ASN A 170 3.21 15.35 4.32
CA ASN A 170 2.47 16.15 3.35
C ASN A 170 1.18 16.69 4.01
N GLN A 171 1.25 17.95 4.46
CA GLN A 171 0.26 18.54 5.37
C GLN A 171 -1.13 18.56 4.74
N ILE A 172 -1.20 18.61 3.41
CA ILE A 172 -2.43 18.56 2.63
C ILE A 172 -3.03 17.16 2.63
N ILE A 173 -2.24 16.11 2.37
CA ILE A 173 -2.76 14.74 2.45
C ILE A 173 -3.25 14.44 3.87
N ASN A 174 -2.49 14.86 4.89
CA ASN A 174 -2.90 14.73 6.28
C ASN A 174 -4.17 15.51 6.59
N PHE A 175 -4.30 16.74 6.07
CA PHE A 175 -5.51 17.52 6.18
C PHE A 175 -6.69 16.78 5.54
N LEU A 176 -6.56 16.27 4.31
CA LEU A 176 -7.64 15.55 3.63
C LEU A 176 -8.02 14.23 4.32
N ARG A 177 -7.06 13.58 4.98
CA ARG A 177 -7.25 12.35 5.79
C ARG A 177 -7.90 12.61 7.14
N SER A 178 -7.50 13.68 7.82
CA SER A 178 -7.93 13.99 9.19
C SER A 178 -9.17 14.89 9.25
N SER A 179 -9.46 15.63 8.18
CA SER A 179 -10.61 16.52 8.13
C SER A 179 -11.90 15.73 8.11
N THR A 180 -12.57 15.70 9.26
CA THR A 180 -13.99 15.38 9.31
C THR A 180 -14.77 16.56 8.78
N LEU A 181 -15.18 16.46 7.53
CA LEU A 181 -15.97 17.49 6.85
C LEU A 181 -17.47 17.34 7.23
N LEU A 182 -18.27 18.37 6.92
CA LEU A 182 -19.73 18.38 7.21
C LEU A 182 -20.09 18.25 8.71
N GLY A 183 -19.35 18.94 9.59
CA GLY A 183 -19.65 18.94 11.03
C GLY A 183 -19.36 17.60 11.70
N GLY A 184 -18.24 16.96 11.34
CA GLY A 184 -17.78 15.72 11.97
C GLY A 184 -18.24 14.43 11.28
N LYS A 185 -19.04 14.51 10.21
CA LYS A 185 -19.83 13.35 9.73
C LYS A 185 -19.21 12.56 8.59
N LEU A 186 -18.47 13.20 7.69
CA LEU A 186 -17.95 12.55 6.49
C LEU A 186 -16.51 12.94 6.22
N GLY A 187 -15.64 11.96 6.02
CA GLY A 187 -14.26 12.19 5.56
C GLY A 187 -14.22 12.50 4.04
N THR A 188 -13.13 13.10 3.57
CA THR A 188 -12.93 13.39 2.14
C THR A 188 -13.08 12.13 1.28
N ALA A 189 -12.48 11.02 1.68
CA ALA A 189 -12.59 9.75 0.94
C ALA A 189 -14.05 9.31 0.77
N GLN A 190 -14.87 9.45 1.81
CA GLN A 190 -16.29 9.10 1.78
C GLN A 190 -17.11 9.96 0.82
N ILE A 191 -16.67 11.20 0.55
CA ILE A 191 -17.26 12.09 -0.45
C ILE A 191 -16.85 11.67 -1.87
N ILE A 192 -15.63 11.19 -2.07
CA ILE A 192 -15.10 10.80 -3.39
C ILE A 192 -15.56 9.41 -3.82
N ILE A 193 -15.73 8.47 -2.89
CA ILE A 193 -16.10 7.06 -3.15
C ILE A 193 -17.26 6.91 -4.17
N PRO A 194 -18.38 7.64 -4.09
CA PRO A 194 -19.48 7.45 -5.03
C PRO A 194 -19.14 7.78 -6.49
N TYR A 195 -18.09 8.55 -6.74
CA TYR A 195 -17.65 8.90 -8.11
C TYR A 195 -16.89 7.76 -8.81
N ILE A 196 -16.59 6.66 -8.10
CA ILE A 196 -16.12 5.41 -8.71
C ILE A 196 -17.20 4.80 -9.64
N ASP A 197 -18.47 5.03 -9.31
CA ASP A 197 -19.64 4.58 -10.09
C ASP A 197 -20.07 5.62 -11.15
N ALA A 198 -19.27 6.67 -11.40
CA ALA A 198 -19.58 7.68 -12.40
C ALA A 198 -19.62 7.07 -13.80
N LYS A 199 -20.46 7.57 -14.71
CA LYS A 199 -20.56 6.99 -16.07
C LYS A 199 -19.33 7.25 -16.95
N TYR A 200 -18.61 8.35 -16.72
CA TYR A 200 -17.48 8.73 -17.56
C TYR A 200 -16.16 8.23 -16.96
N ASP A 201 -15.37 7.54 -17.78
CA ASP A 201 -14.12 6.92 -17.33
C ASP A 201 -13.12 7.92 -16.78
N HIS A 202 -13.01 9.12 -17.35
CA HIS A 202 -12.12 10.14 -16.81
C HIS A 202 -12.49 10.57 -15.38
N VAL A 203 -13.79 10.69 -15.06
CA VAL A 203 -14.26 10.99 -13.70
C VAL A 203 -13.92 9.84 -12.73
N ARG A 204 -14.19 8.60 -13.14
CA ARG A 204 -13.85 7.40 -12.36
C ARG A 204 -12.36 7.33 -12.09
N LEU A 205 -11.55 7.56 -13.12
CA LEU A 205 -10.10 7.55 -13.07
C LEU A 205 -9.54 8.64 -12.14
N MET A 206 -10.09 9.85 -12.22
CA MET A 206 -9.73 10.93 -11.29
C MET A 206 -10.14 10.60 -9.85
N ALA A 207 -11.33 10.03 -9.63
CA ALA A 207 -11.77 9.60 -8.30
C ALA A 207 -10.83 8.55 -7.70
N VAL A 208 -10.49 7.50 -8.47
CA VAL A 208 -9.54 6.46 -8.07
C VAL A 208 -8.15 7.02 -7.79
N SER A 209 -7.65 7.91 -8.65
CA SER A 209 -6.37 8.61 -8.44
C SER A 209 -6.36 9.38 -7.12
N THR A 210 -7.43 10.14 -6.83
CA THR A 210 -7.55 10.89 -5.58
C THR A 210 -7.59 9.94 -4.39
N LEU A 211 -8.44 8.91 -4.45
CA LEU A 211 -8.57 7.92 -3.39
C LEU A 211 -7.25 7.18 -3.10
N SER A 212 -6.44 6.88 -4.12
CA SER A 212 -5.11 6.28 -3.93
C SER A 212 -4.16 7.13 -3.08
N LYS A 213 -4.43 8.44 -2.96
CA LYS A 213 -3.62 9.38 -2.19
C LYS A 213 -4.19 9.60 -0.79
N ILE A 214 -5.51 9.75 -0.69
CA ILE A 214 -6.16 10.22 0.55
C ILE A 214 -6.77 9.11 1.39
N MET A 215 -7.07 7.95 0.83
CA MET A 215 -7.80 6.91 1.55
C MET A 215 -6.92 6.29 2.63
N ASN A 216 -7.42 6.19 3.86
CA ASN A 216 -6.74 5.55 4.97
C ASN A 216 -7.33 4.14 5.24
N PHE A 217 -6.75 3.42 6.21
CA PHE A 217 -7.19 2.06 6.57
C PHE A 217 -8.66 2.02 7.05
N GLN A 218 -9.09 3.02 7.83
CA GLN A 218 -10.47 3.08 8.33
C GLN A 218 -11.47 3.32 7.21
N ASP A 219 -11.15 4.21 6.26
CA ASP A 219 -11.98 4.47 5.09
C ASP A 219 -12.22 3.19 4.28
N PHE A 220 -11.17 2.37 4.11
CA PHE A 220 -11.28 1.07 3.44
C PHE A 220 -12.14 0.06 4.21
N GLN A 221 -11.99 -0.03 5.53
CA GLN A 221 -12.85 -0.89 6.35
C GLN A 221 -14.31 -0.46 6.28
N ASP A 222 -14.57 0.84 6.33
CA ASP A 222 -15.91 1.40 6.23
C ASP A 222 -16.53 1.14 4.86
N LEU A 223 -15.71 1.24 3.80
CA LEU A 223 -16.10 0.90 2.44
C LEU A 223 -16.54 -0.57 2.34
N GLN A 224 -15.72 -1.50 2.85
CA GLN A 224 -16.03 -2.93 2.84
C GLN A 224 -17.32 -3.25 3.58
N LYS A 225 -17.54 -2.65 4.77
CA LYS A 225 -18.77 -2.86 5.55
C LYS A 225 -20.02 -2.37 4.82
N LYS A 226 -19.91 -1.25 4.10
CA LYS A 226 -21.07 -0.62 3.42
C LYS A 226 -21.41 -1.29 2.10
N LYS A 227 -20.40 -1.68 1.32
CA LYS A 227 -20.54 -2.35 0.03
C LYS A 227 -19.29 -3.17 -0.24
N ALA A 228 -19.35 -4.47 0.02
CA ALA A 228 -18.24 -5.40 -0.21
C ALA A 228 -17.65 -5.30 -1.63
N ASN A 229 -18.50 -5.02 -2.63
CA ASN A 229 -18.11 -5.00 -4.04
C ASN A 229 -17.30 -3.75 -4.44
N ILE A 230 -17.46 -2.58 -3.81
CA ILE A 230 -16.77 -1.36 -4.30
C ILE A 230 -15.25 -1.55 -4.26
N ALA A 231 -14.73 -2.20 -3.23
CA ALA A 231 -13.30 -2.37 -3.09
C ALA A 231 -12.72 -3.32 -4.16
N GLU A 232 -13.48 -4.37 -4.54
CA GLU A 232 -13.19 -5.23 -5.69
C GLU A 232 -13.28 -4.43 -7.00
N ASP A 233 -14.31 -3.59 -7.14
CA ASP A 233 -14.53 -2.73 -8.30
C ASP A 233 -13.37 -1.73 -8.49
N ILE A 234 -12.81 -1.15 -7.41
CA ILE A 234 -11.65 -0.24 -7.51
C ILE A 234 -10.45 -0.93 -8.15
N VAL A 235 -10.08 -2.12 -7.67
CA VAL A 235 -8.91 -2.86 -8.19
C VAL A 235 -9.16 -3.24 -9.65
N LYS A 236 -10.35 -3.77 -9.94
CA LYS A 236 -10.77 -4.11 -11.30
C LYS A 236 -10.69 -2.90 -12.25
N PHE A 237 -11.21 -1.75 -11.83
CA PHE A 237 -11.19 -0.53 -12.64
C PHE A 237 -9.78 0.00 -12.87
N ILE A 238 -8.91 -0.06 -11.87
CA ILE A 238 -7.49 0.29 -12.06
C ILE A 238 -6.87 -0.60 -13.13
N PHE A 239 -7.08 -1.93 -13.07
CA PHE A 239 -6.58 -2.83 -14.10
C PHE A 239 -7.20 -2.60 -15.47
N GLU A 240 -8.50 -2.28 -15.56
CA GLU A 240 -9.13 -1.87 -16.83
C GLU A 240 -8.44 -0.64 -17.43
N PHE A 241 -8.09 0.36 -16.61
CA PHE A 241 -7.36 1.55 -17.08
C PHE A 241 -5.91 1.25 -17.44
N ILE A 242 -5.22 0.41 -16.66
CA ILE A 242 -3.86 -0.05 -16.95
C ILE A 242 -3.83 -0.79 -18.29
N ASP A 243 -4.75 -1.74 -18.50
CA ASP A 243 -4.86 -2.51 -19.76
C ASP A 243 -5.10 -1.58 -20.96
N ARG A 244 -6.02 -0.62 -20.82
CA ARG A 244 -6.30 0.35 -21.90
C ARG A 244 -5.09 1.23 -22.20
N ALA A 245 -4.35 1.66 -21.17
CA ALA A 245 -3.13 2.44 -21.37
C ALA A 245 -2.03 1.60 -22.02
N PHE A 246 -1.88 0.34 -21.61
CA PHE A 246 -0.86 -0.58 -22.11
C PHE A 246 -1.04 -0.93 -23.58
N VAL A 247 -2.28 -1.15 -24.02
CA VAL A 247 -2.60 -1.44 -25.43
C VAL A 247 -2.42 -0.22 -26.33
N GLN A 248 -2.44 1.00 -25.79
CA GLN A 248 -2.18 2.21 -26.56
C GLN A 248 -0.67 2.37 -26.79
N GLY A 249 -0.26 2.58 -28.05
CA GLY A 249 1.15 2.73 -28.43
C GLY A 249 1.89 3.92 -27.78
N ASN A 250 1.18 4.84 -27.12
CA ASN A 250 1.77 5.94 -26.35
C ASN A 250 1.83 5.67 -24.83
N LEU A 251 1.39 4.48 -24.39
CA LEU A 251 1.29 4.07 -22.99
C LEU A 251 0.52 5.06 -22.12
N LYS A 252 -0.58 5.61 -22.65
CA LYS A 252 -1.45 6.55 -21.93
C LYS A 252 -2.92 6.15 -22.04
N TYR A 253 -3.72 6.52 -21.06
CA TYR A 253 -5.17 6.45 -21.11
C TYR A 253 -5.76 7.72 -20.50
N GLU A 254 -6.64 8.41 -21.24
CA GLU A 254 -7.19 9.72 -20.86
C GLU A 254 -6.09 10.73 -20.42
N GLY A 255 -4.95 10.70 -21.12
CA GLY A 255 -3.80 11.56 -20.83
C GLY A 255 -2.91 11.13 -19.64
N ILE A 256 -3.31 10.11 -18.87
CA ILE A 256 -2.52 9.56 -17.75
C ILE A 256 -1.58 8.47 -18.27
N SER A 257 -0.30 8.51 -17.90
CA SER A 257 0.65 7.49 -18.28
C SER A 257 0.41 6.16 -17.56
N PHE A 258 0.77 5.07 -18.24
CA PHE A 258 0.76 3.71 -17.71
C PHE A 258 1.47 3.60 -16.35
N GLU A 259 2.68 4.18 -16.25
CA GLU A 259 3.44 4.22 -14.99
C GLU A 259 2.68 4.92 -13.85
N ARG A 260 1.94 5.99 -14.16
CA ARG A 260 1.16 6.70 -13.16
C ARG A 260 -0.03 5.88 -12.68
N LEU A 261 -0.65 5.10 -13.56
CA LEU A 261 -1.72 4.15 -13.20
C LEU A 261 -1.21 3.03 -12.29
N LEU A 262 -0.04 2.45 -12.61
CA LEU A 262 0.62 1.48 -11.72
C LEU A 262 0.93 2.10 -10.35
N CYS A 263 1.35 3.37 -10.30
CA CYS A 263 1.58 4.08 -9.06
C CYS A 263 0.29 4.21 -8.20
N TYR A 264 -0.87 4.40 -8.82
CA TYR A 264 -2.16 4.41 -8.08
C TYR A 264 -2.45 3.07 -7.43
N LEU A 265 -2.25 1.96 -8.15
CA LEU A 265 -2.37 0.62 -7.58
C LEU A 265 -1.37 0.42 -6.43
N LEU A 266 -0.10 0.77 -6.65
CA LEU A 266 0.96 0.61 -5.66
C LEU A 266 0.64 1.30 -4.32
N ARG A 267 0.02 2.48 -4.38
CA ARG A 267 -0.40 3.22 -3.18
C ARG A 267 -1.55 2.54 -2.44
N LEU A 268 -2.49 1.93 -3.16
CA LEU A 268 -3.61 1.21 -2.55
C LEU A 268 -3.20 -0.15 -1.96
N LEU A 269 -2.07 -0.72 -2.39
CA LEU A 269 -1.55 -1.99 -1.88
C LEU A 269 -1.04 -1.93 -0.44
N ASP A 270 -1.12 -0.79 0.27
CA ASP A 270 -0.90 -0.77 1.73
C ASP A 270 -1.99 -1.52 2.49
N HIS A 271 -3.11 -1.83 1.83
CA HIS A 271 -4.22 -2.55 2.42
C HIS A 271 -4.23 -4.01 1.97
N ASP A 272 -4.19 -4.95 2.92
CA ASP A 272 -4.14 -6.39 2.61
C ASP A 272 -5.33 -6.85 1.76
N PHE A 273 -6.50 -6.25 1.92
CA PHE A 273 -7.63 -6.53 1.03
C PHE A 273 -7.32 -6.22 -0.44
N VAL A 274 -6.72 -5.07 -0.72
CA VAL A 274 -6.37 -4.67 -2.10
C VAL A 274 -5.35 -5.64 -2.68
N LYS A 275 -4.36 -6.05 -1.87
CA LYS A 275 -3.38 -7.07 -2.28
C LYS A 275 -4.06 -8.39 -2.64
N LYS A 276 -5.07 -8.83 -1.86
CA LYS A 276 -5.84 -10.05 -2.12
C LYS A 276 -6.61 -9.95 -3.43
N GLN A 277 -7.29 -8.82 -3.68
CA GLN A 277 -8.00 -8.57 -4.94
C GLN A 277 -7.06 -8.42 -6.14
N THR A 278 -5.77 -8.15 -5.90
CA THR A 278 -4.76 -8.05 -6.97
C THR A 278 -4.21 -9.41 -7.40
N LEU A 279 -4.39 -10.48 -6.60
CA LEU A 279 -3.86 -11.82 -6.91
C LEU A 279 -4.27 -12.36 -8.30
N PRO A 280 -5.53 -12.23 -8.77
CA PRO A 280 -5.92 -12.69 -10.10
C PRO A 280 -5.19 -11.98 -11.25
N TYR A 281 -4.59 -10.82 -10.99
CA TYR A 281 -3.91 -9.99 -11.97
C TYR A 281 -2.38 -10.18 -11.97
N ILE A 282 -1.83 -11.06 -11.12
CA ILE A 282 -0.39 -11.34 -11.06
C ILE A 282 0.21 -11.67 -12.42
N PRO A 283 -0.39 -12.51 -13.28
CA PRO A 283 0.15 -12.78 -14.62
C PRO A 283 0.35 -11.52 -15.46
N LYS A 284 -0.60 -10.57 -15.42
CA LYS A 284 -0.49 -9.29 -16.13
C LYS A 284 0.61 -8.41 -15.55
N ILE A 285 0.71 -8.35 -14.22
CA ILE A 285 1.75 -7.58 -13.54
C ILE A 285 3.14 -8.15 -13.89
N VAL A 286 3.26 -9.47 -14.02
CA VAL A 286 4.47 -10.14 -14.51
C VAL A 286 4.79 -9.71 -15.94
N THR A 287 3.82 -9.69 -16.86
CA THR A 287 4.02 -9.17 -18.22
C THR A 287 4.54 -7.72 -18.21
N TYR A 288 3.96 -6.85 -17.39
CA TYR A 288 4.44 -5.46 -17.27
C TYR A 288 5.85 -5.38 -16.68
N ALA A 289 6.18 -6.27 -15.74
CA ALA A 289 7.52 -6.37 -15.19
C ALA A 289 8.53 -6.84 -16.26
N GLU A 290 8.17 -7.81 -17.11
CA GLU A 290 9.00 -8.27 -18.23
C GLU A 290 9.32 -7.12 -19.21
N GLU A 291 8.39 -6.19 -19.41
CA GLU A 291 8.59 -4.95 -20.18
C GLU A 291 9.34 -3.84 -19.42
N ARG A 292 9.96 -4.18 -18.28
CA ARG A 292 10.83 -3.32 -17.46
C ARG A 292 10.11 -2.14 -16.80
N HIS A 293 8.81 -2.28 -16.52
CA HIS A 293 8.07 -1.28 -15.74
C HIS A 293 8.40 -1.39 -14.23
N LEU A 294 9.10 -0.39 -13.69
CA LEU A 294 9.57 -0.39 -12.29
C LEU A 294 8.43 -0.53 -11.28
N ASN A 295 7.30 0.16 -11.51
CA ASN A 295 6.18 0.12 -10.59
C ASN A 295 5.51 -1.27 -10.56
N ALA A 296 5.58 -2.05 -11.65
CA ALA A 296 5.10 -3.43 -11.67
C ALA A 296 5.94 -4.31 -10.71
N LEU A 297 7.27 -4.16 -10.73
CA LEU A 297 8.15 -4.84 -9.76
C LEU A 297 7.87 -4.40 -8.32
N LYS A 298 7.66 -3.09 -8.08
CA LYS A 298 7.30 -2.59 -6.75
C LYS A 298 5.95 -3.17 -6.26
N ILE A 299 4.99 -3.35 -7.16
CA ILE A 299 3.71 -4.01 -6.87
C ILE A 299 3.94 -5.48 -6.45
N LEU A 300 4.70 -6.26 -7.23
CA LEU A 300 5.03 -7.65 -6.89
C LEU A 300 5.77 -7.75 -5.54
N ARG A 301 6.70 -6.82 -5.26
CA ARG A 301 7.39 -6.72 -3.96
C ARG A 301 6.40 -6.51 -2.82
N LYS A 302 5.44 -5.60 -2.99
CA LYS A 302 4.48 -5.26 -1.93
C LYS A 302 3.43 -6.34 -1.69
N ILE A 303 3.07 -7.10 -2.72
CA ILE A 303 2.15 -8.25 -2.56
C ILE A 303 2.89 -9.42 -1.90
N SER A 304 4.11 -9.73 -2.34
CA SER A 304 4.92 -10.84 -1.80
C SER A 304 5.27 -10.72 -0.32
N SER A 305 5.33 -9.50 0.23
CA SER A 305 5.58 -9.30 1.66
C SER A 305 4.42 -9.77 2.57
N SER A 306 3.25 -10.05 2.01
CA SER A 306 2.05 -10.44 2.76
C SER A 306 2.03 -11.94 3.05
N GLN A 307 2.06 -12.32 4.33
CA GLN A 307 2.19 -13.73 4.74
C GLN A 307 1.05 -14.60 4.20
N ASP A 308 -0.19 -14.11 4.27
CA ASP A 308 -1.40 -14.85 3.88
C ASP A 308 -1.44 -15.17 2.37
N MET A 309 -0.67 -14.46 1.56
CA MET A 309 -0.69 -14.57 0.09
C MET A 309 0.47 -15.38 -0.45
N LYS A 310 1.46 -15.71 0.38
CA LYS A 310 2.69 -16.38 -0.10
C LYS A 310 2.39 -17.70 -0.76
N GLN A 311 1.41 -18.47 -0.27
CA GLN A 311 1.08 -19.74 -0.87
C GLN A 311 0.47 -19.57 -2.27
N ASP A 312 -0.46 -18.64 -2.43
CA ASP A 312 -1.07 -18.33 -3.73
C ASP A 312 -0.02 -17.84 -4.74
N LEU A 313 0.88 -16.96 -4.30
CA LEU A 313 1.98 -16.45 -5.13
C LEU A 313 2.99 -17.54 -5.51
N ARG A 314 3.33 -18.45 -4.58
CA ARG A 314 4.18 -19.62 -4.87
C ARG A 314 3.52 -20.61 -5.83
N ASN A 315 2.19 -20.64 -5.88
CA ASN A 315 1.46 -21.50 -6.80
C ASN A 315 1.25 -20.83 -8.17
N ASN A 316 1.54 -19.53 -8.31
CA ASN A 316 1.39 -18.82 -9.58
C ASN A 316 2.55 -19.18 -10.54
N PHE A 317 2.21 -19.84 -11.65
CA PHE A 317 3.17 -20.35 -12.62
C PHE A 317 3.96 -19.22 -13.29
N GLU A 318 3.28 -18.17 -13.76
CA GLU A 318 3.90 -17.07 -14.51
C GLU A 318 4.91 -16.30 -13.65
N LEU A 319 4.56 -16.02 -12.39
CA LEU A 319 5.45 -15.36 -11.45
C LEU A 319 6.69 -16.22 -11.16
N ASN A 320 6.51 -17.51 -10.93
CA ASN A 320 7.64 -18.40 -10.68
C ASN A 320 8.55 -18.49 -11.90
N GLU A 321 7.99 -18.73 -13.08
CA GLU A 321 8.74 -18.78 -14.34
C GLU A 321 9.56 -17.49 -14.50
N PHE A 322 8.90 -16.33 -14.41
CA PHE A 322 9.56 -15.03 -14.48
C PHE A 322 10.71 -14.89 -13.48
N LEU A 323 10.48 -15.21 -12.21
CA LEU A 323 11.48 -15.07 -11.16
C LEU A 323 12.64 -16.05 -11.31
N THR A 324 12.42 -17.26 -11.83
CA THR A 324 13.47 -18.29 -11.94
C THR A 324 14.26 -18.19 -13.25
N THR A 325 13.60 -17.93 -14.38
CA THR A 325 14.22 -18.06 -15.71
C THR A 325 14.52 -16.71 -16.36
N LYS A 326 13.60 -15.73 -16.26
CA LYS A 326 13.70 -14.49 -17.05
C LYS A 326 14.35 -13.32 -16.29
N ALA A 327 13.97 -13.10 -15.03
CA ALA A 327 14.31 -11.87 -14.30
C ALA A 327 15.81 -11.64 -14.15
N SER A 328 16.61 -12.70 -13.94
CA SER A 328 18.07 -12.57 -13.80
C SER A 328 18.74 -12.02 -15.07
N CYS A 329 18.23 -12.41 -16.25
CA CYS A 329 18.74 -11.94 -17.54
C CYS A 329 18.23 -10.54 -17.86
N LEU A 330 16.94 -10.28 -17.66
CA LEU A 330 16.30 -8.99 -17.99
C LEU A 330 16.86 -7.82 -17.18
N PHE A 331 17.24 -8.05 -15.93
CA PHE A 331 17.68 -6.99 -15.00
C PHE A 331 19.16 -7.12 -14.60
N ALA A 332 19.97 -7.87 -15.34
CA ALA A 332 21.39 -8.04 -15.04
C ALA A 332 22.15 -6.69 -14.96
N SER A 333 21.75 -5.72 -15.79
CA SER A 333 22.36 -4.39 -15.90
C SER A 333 21.73 -3.31 -15.02
N ASP A 334 20.64 -3.61 -14.30
CA ASP A 334 19.93 -2.65 -13.45
C ASP A 334 19.99 -3.09 -11.97
N PRO A 335 20.91 -2.51 -11.16
CA PRO A 335 21.08 -2.89 -9.77
C PRO A 335 19.82 -2.68 -8.92
N MET A 336 19.02 -1.66 -9.21
CA MET A 336 17.82 -1.33 -8.45
C MET A 336 16.73 -2.38 -8.68
N MET A 337 16.43 -2.68 -9.95
CA MET A 337 15.44 -3.72 -10.29
C MET A 337 15.89 -5.10 -9.80
N LYS A 338 17.19 -5.41 -9.92
CA LYS A 338 17.76 -6.66 -9.39
C LYS A 338 17.57 -6.78 -7.87
N LYS A 339 17.79 -5.70 -7.11
CA LYS A 339 17.54 -5.66 -5.65
C LYS A 339 16.07 -5.95 -5.34
N ILE A 340 15.13 -5.37 -6.09
CA ILE A 340 13.69 -5.59 -5.90
C ILE A 340 13.31 -7.05 -6.22
N ILE A 341 13.83 -7.62 -7.30
CA ILE A 341 13.61 -9.04 -7.65
C ILE A 341 14.10 -9.96 -6.54
N GLU A 342 15.28 -9.69 -5.98
CA GLU A 342 15.82 -10.50 -4.89
C GLU A 342 14.98 -10.40 -3.62
N GLN A 343 14.45 -9.21 -3.31
CA GLN A 343 13.47 -9.03 -2.22
C GLN A 343 12.20 -9.84 -2.46
N ILE A 344 11.67 -9.86 -3.69
CA ILE A 344 10.49 -10.68 -4.04
C ILE A 344 10.81 -12.17 -3.82
N ARG A 345 11.95 -12.66 -4.32
CA ARG A 345 12.37 -14.05 -4.12
C ARG A 345 12.46 -14.39 -2.64
N GLN A 346 13.11 -13.55 -1.84
CA GLN A 346 13.24 -13.75 -0.40
C GLN A 346 11.90 -13.79 0.33
N ASN A 347 10.97 -12.90 -0.05
CA ASN A 347 9.62 -12.90 0.51
C ASN A 347 8.87 -14.21 0.22
N LEU A 348 9.06 -14.75 -0.99
CA LEU A 348 8.39 -15.96 -1.47
C LEU A 348 9.09 -17.26 -1.11
N LEU A 349 10.34 -17.24 -0.62
CA LEU A 349 10.96 -18.45 -0.10
C LEU A 349 10.01 -19.06 0.95
N PRO A 350 9.78 -20.39 0.94
CA PRO A 350 9.14 -21.07 2.07
C PRO A 350 9.87 -20.61 3.33
N GLY A 351 9.13 -19.89 4.18
CA GLY A 351 9.69 -19.32 5.39
C GLY A 351 10.41 -20.45 6.11
N ARG A 352 11.67 -20.23 6.48
CA ARG A 352 12.35 -21.18 7.35
C ARG A 352 11.76 -20.95 8.73
N GLN A 353 10.52 -21.38 8.95
CA GLN A 353 9.93 -21.35 10.27
C GLN A 353 10.54 -22.48 11.08
N ALA A 354 10.98 -22.18 12.28
CA ALA A 354 11.19 -23.18 13.31
C ALA A 354 9.95 -23.20 14.19
N PHE A 355 9.44 -24.39 14.51
CA PHE A 355 8.47 -24.57 15.58
C PHE A 355 9.20 -25.05 16.82
N ILE A 356 8.82 -24.57 17.99
CA ILE A 356 9.36 -25.04 19.26
C ILE A 356 8.22 -25.65 20.07
N SER A 357 8.27 -26.98 20.23
CA SER A 357 7.43 -27.73 21.14
C SER A 357 8.10 -27.75 22.52
N TYR A 358 7.41 -27.25 23.55
CA TYR A 358 7.92 -27.18 24.92
C TYR A 358 6.80 -27.39 25.94
N CYS A 359 7.16 -27.78 27.16
CA CYS A 359 6.21 -27.80 28.27
C CYS A 359 6.13 -26.41 28.87
N HIS A 360 4.94 -25.90 29.23
CA HIS A 360 4.80 -24.58 29.87
C HIS A 360 5.63 -24.41 31.16
N ARG A 361 6.02 -25.51 31.83
CA ARG A 361 6.94 -25.48 32.98
C ARG A 361 8.36 -25.05 32.60
N ASP A 362 8.76 -25.24 31.34
CA ASP A 362 10.08 -24.91 30.79
C ASP A 362 10.06 -23.58 30.01
N LYS A 363 9.07 -22.72 30.25
CA LYS A 363 8.87 -21.46 29.52
C LYS A 363 10.12 -20.57 29.51
N ARG A 364 10.84 -20.50 30.62
CA ARG A 364 12.05 -19.69 30.74
C ARG A 364 13.14 -20.14 29.76
N GLN A 365 13.37 -21.45 29.70
CA GLN A 365 14.36 -22.07 28.81
C GLN A 365 13.93 -21.94 27.35
N CYS A 366 12.63 -22.07 27.08
CA CYS A 366 12.06 -21.81 25.75
C CYS A 366 12.31 -20.37 25.29
N ASP A 367 12.01 -19.37 26.12
CA ASP A 367 12.19 -17.96 25.79
C ASP A 367 13.67 -17.61 25.53
N GLU A 368 14.59 -18.19 26.29
CA GLU A 368 16.04 -18.02 26.08
C GLU A 368 16.52 -18.67 24.77
N PHE A 369 16.00 -19.86 24.47
CA PHE A 369 16.32 -20.55 23.22
C PHE A 369 15.76 -19.82 21.99
N VAL A 370 14.53 -19.29 22.07
CA VAL A 370 13.92 -18.44 21.03
C VAL A 370 14.83 -17.24 20.73
N LYS A 371 15.22 -16.48 21.77
CA LYS A 371 16.12 -15.33 21.61
C LYS A 371 17.42 -15.70 20.92
N THR A 372 17.99 -16.84 21.29
CA THR A 372 19.22 -17.34 20.66
C THR A 372 19.02 -17.64 19.18
N LEU A 373 17.93 -18.31 18.81
CA LEU A 373 17.64 -18.64 17.40
C LEU A 373 17.36 -17.38 16.56
N GLU A 374 16.64 -16.41 17.12
CA GLU A 374 16.36 -15.11 16.51
C GLU A 374 17.66 -14.32 16.27
N GLN A 375 18.52 -14.21 17.29
CA GLN A 375 19.84 -13.57 17.19
C GLN A 375 20.76 -14.26 16.18
N ALA A 376 20.65 -15.58 16.04
CA ALA A 376 21.43 -16.35 15.08
C ALA A 376 20.97 -16.16 13.63
N ASN A 377 19.81 -15.55 13.40
CA ASN A 377 19.19 -15.24 12.09
C ASN A 377 19.16 -16.47 11.15
N LEU A 378 18.80 -17.62 11.72
CA LEU A 378 18.73 -18.92 11.04
C LEU A 378 17.38 -19.17 10.37
N PHE A 379 16.33 -18.66 11.01
CA PHE A 379 14.93 -18.88 10.69
C PHE A 379 14.26 -17.54 10.42
N THR A 380 13.32 -17.50 9.47
CA THR A 380 12.55 -16.29 9.16
C THR A 380 11.51 -16.00 10.24
N ASN A 381 11.09 -17.06 10.95
CA ASN A 381 10.16 -17.00 12.07
C ASN A 381 10.48 -18.12 13.06
N VAL A 382 10.35 -17.86 14.36
CA VAL A 382 10.41 -18.88 15.42
C VAL A 382 9.04 -18.91 16.09
N TRP A 383 8.27 -19.95 15.78
CA TRP A 383 6.92 -20.12 16.28
C TRP A 383 6.93 -20.89 17.61
N VAL A 384 6.23 -20.35 18.61
CA VAL A 384 6.07 -20.91 19.95
C VAL A 384 4.62 -20.73 20.41
N ASP A 385 4.08 -21.74 21.09
CA ASP A 385 2.77 -21.60 21.73
C ASP A 385 2.89 -20.67 22.96
N ARG A 386 2.45 -19.41 22.78
CA ARG A 386 2.41 -18.38 23.81
C ARG A 386 0.98 -18.10 24.25
N SER A 387 0.34 -19.01 24.96
CA SER A 387 -0.79 -18.82 25.92
C SER A 387 -2.00 -17.93 25.54
N TYR A 388 -2.12 -17.41 24.31
CA TYR A 388 -3.14 -16.43 23.91
C TYR A 388 -3.75 -16.78 22.55
N MET A 389 -4.30 -17.98 22.39
CA MET A 389 -4.98 -18.39 21.16
C MET A 389 -6.44 -18.78 21.46
N LYS A 390 -7.39 -18.12 20.79
CA LYS A 390 -8.83 -18.39 20.89
C LYS A 390 -9.29 -19.42 19.85
N ASP A 391 -10.26 -20.24 20.28
CA ASP A 391 -11.26 -21.04 19.57
C ASP A 391 -10.85 -22.10 18.53
N ASP A 392 -9.59 -22.21 18.07
CA ASP A 392 -9.11 -23.43 17.36
C ASP A 392 -7.59 -23.69 17.55
N MET A 393 -7.23 -24.21 18.73
CA MET A 393 -5.83 -24.49 19.08
C MET A 393 -5.21 -25.60 18.21
N ALA A 394 -5.99 -26.64 17.88
CA ALA A 394 -5.46 -27.82 17.18
C ALA A 394 -5.11 -27.50 15.72
N TYR A 395 -5.97 -26.77 15.00
CA TYR A 395 -5.68 -26.33 13.64
C TYR A 395 -4.48 -25.38 13.59
N THR A 396 -4.43 -24.43 14.53
CA THR A 396 -3.34 -23.43 14.57
C THR A 396 -1.97 -24.07 14.80
N ILE A 397 -1.86 -24.97 15.78
CA ILE A 397 -0.61 -25.69 16.08
C ILE A 397 -0.20 -26.59 14.92
N THR A 398 -1.13 -27.37 14.36
CA THR A 398 -0.81 -28.28 13.24
C THR A 398 -0.41 -27.52 11.97
N SER A 399 -1.06 -26.39 11.69
CA SER A 399 -0.66 -25.49 10.60
C SER A 399 0.75 -24.91 10.80
N ALA A 400 1.07 -24.46 12.02
CA ALA A 400 2.39 -23.95 12.35
C ALA A 400 3.48 -25.03 12.23
N ILE A 401 3.19 -26.27 12.66
CA ILE A 401 4.10 -27.41 12.48
C ILE A 401 4.33 -27.65 10.98
N ARG A 402 3.27 -27.75 10.15
CA ARG A 402 3.37 -27.96 8.69
C ARG A 402 4.21 -26.92 7.95
N GLN A 403 4.15 -25.67 8.41
CA GLN A 403 4.93 -24.57 7.82
C GLN A 403 6.40 -24.57 8.25
N SER A 404 6.78 -25.43 9.20
CA SER A 404 8.11 -25.42 9.80
C SER A 404 9.09 -26.32 9.06
N LYS A 405 10.30 -25.80 8.86
CA LYS A 405 11.42 -26.56 8.33
C LYS A 405 11.96 -27.56 9.36
N VAL A 406 11.90 -27.15 10.63
CA VAL A 406 12.35 -27.96 11.77
C VAL A 406 11.42 -27.72 12.94
N VAL A 407 11.16 -28.80 13.69
CA VAL A 407 10.47 -28.77 14.97
C VAL A 407 11.51 -29.05 16.05
N PHE A 408 11.82 -28.06 16.88
CA PHE A 408 12.62 -28.26 18.08
C PHE A 408 11.74 -28.80 19.19
N VAL A 409 12.18 -29.88 19.82
CA VAL A 409 11.49 -30.50 20.96
C VAL A 409 12.35 -30.27 22.21
N LEU A 410 11.84 -29.47 23.15
CA LEU A 410 12.56 -29.08 24.36
C LEU A 410 12.30 -30.10 25.46
N LEU A 411 13.25 -31.03 25.59
CA LEU A 411 13.19 -32.19 26.45
C LEU A 411 13.52 -31.84 27.90
N SER A 412 12.56 -32.17 28.76
CA SER A 412 12.62 -32.15 30.21
C SER A 412 11.76 -33.31 30.74
N ASN A 413 11.87 -33.64 32.02
CA ASN A 413 10.98 -34.64 32.62
C ASN A 413 9.50 -34.22 32.47
N ALA A 414 9.21 -32.92 32.57
CA ALA A 414 7.85 -32.38 32.43
C ALA A 414 7.32 -32.51 31.00
N TYR A 415 8.14 -32.22 29.99
CA TYR A 415 7.80 -32.41 28.57
C TYR A 415 7.43 -33.86 28.28
N CYS A 416 8.22 -34.81 28.77
CA CYS A 416 8.03 -36.23 28.49
C CYS A 416 6.76 -36.83 29.11
N THR A 417 6.19 -36.16 30.11
CA THR A 417 4.91 -36.51 30.76
C THR A 417 3.69 -35.81 30.16
N SER A 418 3.86 -34.91 29.18
CA SER A 418 2.76 -34.12 28.59
C SER A 418 2.20 -34.77 27.32
N ASP A 419 0.90 -35.08 27.34
CA ASP A 419 0.20 -35.64 26.16
C ASP A 419 0.12 -34.65 24.98
N PHE A 420 0.05 -33.35 25.25
CA PHE A 420 0.05 -32.33 24.20
C PHE A 420 1.39 -32.31 23.46
N CYS A 421 2.49 -32.27 24.21
CA CYS A 421 3.85 -32.31 23.68
C CYS A 421 4.10 -33.59 22.87
N ARG A 422 3.64 -34.75 23.38
CA ARG A 422 3.73 -36.03 22.67
C ARG A 422 2.98 -35.99 21.33
N ARG A 423 1.76 -35.43 21.28
CA ARG A 423 0.99 -35.30 20.05
C ARG A 423 1.64 -34.39 19.02
N GLU A 424 2.20 -33.25 19.43
CA GLU A 424 2.92 -32.34 18.54
C GLU A 424 4.12 -33.02 17.87
N TRP A 425 4.93 -33.75 18.65
CA TRP A 425 6.06 -34.51 18.11
C TRP A 425 5.58 -35.59 17.12
N GLN A 426 4.62 -36.42 17.53
CA GLN A 426 4.09 -37.48 16.66
C GLN A 426 3.51 -36.92 15.36
N PHE A 427 2.81 -35.77 15.44
CA PHE A 427 2.30 -35.08 14.28
C PHE A 427 3.42 -34.60 13.35
N ALA A 428 4.47 -33.96 13.88
CA ALA A 428 5.63 -33.55 13.11
C ALA A 428 6.32 -34.72 12.39
N ILE A 429 6.46 -35.87 13.05
CA ILE A 429 6.98 -37.11 12.43
C ILE A 429 6.06 -37.58 11.31
N SER A 430 4.75 -37.60 11.54
CA SER A 430 3.78 -38.06 10.55
C SER A 430 3.76 -37.21 9.28
N GLU A 431 4.03 -35.91 9.42
CA GLU A 431 4.16 -34.93 8.33
C GLU A 431 5.58 -34.92 7.72
N LYS A 432 6.47 -35.84 8.15
CA LYS A 432 7.87 -35.97 7.68
C LYS A 432 8.71 -34.71 7.89
N ILE A 433 8.41 -33.94 8.93
CA ILE A 433 9.15 -32.72 9.26
C ILE A 433 10.36 -33.07 10.13
N LYS A 434 11.50 -32.41 9.89
CA LYS A 434 12.73 -32.64 10.67
C LYS A 434 12.46 -32.29 12.14
N VAL A 435 12.55 -33.28 13.02
CA VAL A 435 12.48 -33.05 14.47
C VAL A 435 13.90 -32.98 15.03
N CYS A 436 14.18 -31.95 15.82
CA CYS A 436 15.45 -31.75 16.50
C CYS A 436 15.23 -31.79 18.02
N PRO A 437 15.54 -32.93 18.68
CA PRO A 437 15.41 -33.04 20.13
C PRO A 437 16.53 -32.29 20.86
N VAL A 438 16.16 -31.52 21.87
CA VAL A 438 17.07 -30.65 22.61
C VAL A 438 16.77 -30.70 24.11
N SER A 439 17.75 -31.08 24.94
CA SER A 439 17.63 -31.12 26.40
C SER A 439 17.75 -29.72 27.01
N VAL A 440 16.76 -29.33 27.81
CA VAL A 440 16.74 -28.06 28.56
C VAL A 440 17.00 -28.23 30.05
N GLN A 441 17.09 -29.48 30.52
CA GLN A 441 17.29 -29.86 31.91
C GLN A 441 18.56 -30.73 32.04
N GLU A 442 19.39 -30.47 33.05
CA GLU A 442 20.69 -31.12 33.24
C GLU A 442 20.58 -32.58 33.68
N ASP A 443 19.69 -32.84 34.63
CA ASP A 443 19.39 -34.15 35.22
C ASP A 443 18.35 -34.95 34.44
N PHE A 444 18.00 -34.53 33.21
CA PHE A 444 17.01 -35.20 32.37
C PHE A 444 17.42 -36.65 32.06
N GLN A 445 16.56 -37.60 32.46
CA GLN A 445 16.77 -39.03 32.25
C GLN A 445 16.00 -39.50 31.02
N ARG A 446 16.64 -39.41 29.85
CA ARG A 446 16.04 -39.85 28.56
C ARG A 446 15.51 -41.28 28.62
N ASP A 447 16.28 -42.18 29.21
CA ASP A 447 16.02 -43.61 29.20
C ASP A 447 14.88 -44.02 30.14
N ALA A 448 14.33 -43.08 30.92
CA ALA A 448 13.12 -43.29 31.71
C ALA A 448 11.83 -43.21 30.88
N PHE A 449 11.90 -42.82 29.59
CA PHE A 449 10.73 -42.62 28.74
C PHE A 449 10.87 -43.37 27.41
N ASP A 450 10.33 -44.59 27.33
CA ASP A 450 10.43 -45.49 26.17
C ASP A 450 10.05 -44.83 24.84
N TRP A 451 8.99 -44.02 24.83
CA TRP A 451 8.53 -43.34 23.62
C TRP A 451 9.51 -42.27 23.12
N VAL A 452 10.25 -41.63 24.03
CA VAL A 452 11.28 -40.65 23.68
C VAL A 452 12.49 -41.36 23.13
N VAL A 453 12.93 -42.44 23.78
CA VAL A 453 14.04 -43.28 23.30
C VAL A 453 13.74 -43.80 21.89
N PHE A 454 12.53 -44.30 21.67
CA PHE A 454 12.06 -44.80 20.38
C PHE A 454 12.11 -43.73 19.28
N ASN A 455 11.60 -42.51 19.55
CA ASN A 455 11.52 -41.45 18.55
C ASN A 455 12.85 -40.73 18.30
N ILE A 456 13.74 -40.64 19.28
CA ILE A 456 15.09 -40.07 19.09
C ILE A 456 15.98 -41.06 18.35
N GLY A 457 15.92 -42.35 18.71
CA GLY A 457 16.82 -43.37 18.19
C GLY A 457 18.29 -42.96 18.31
N TYR A 458 19.01 -42.98 17.18
CA TYR A 458 20.41 -42.56 17.05
C TYR A 458 20.58 -41.09 16.62
N SER A 459 19.50 -40.31 16.56
CA SER A 459 19.57 -38.91 16.10
C SER A 459 20.36 -38.04 17.08
N PRO A 460 21.09 -37.02 16.58
CA PRO A 460 21.86 -36.14 17.44
C PRO A 460 20.95 -35.41 18.43
N PHE A 461 21.36 -35.47 19.70
CA PHE A 461 20.67 -34.93 20.86
C PHE A 461 21.57 -33.87 21.51
N TYR A 462 21.07 -32.63 21.64
CA TYR A 462 21.85 -31.47 22.11
C TYR A 462 21.39 -31.03 23.49
N LYS A 463 22.33 -30.73 24.39
CA LYS A 463 22.11 -30.23 25.75
C LYS A 463 22.34 -28.73 25.78
N ILE A 464 21.31 -27.94 25.51
CA ILE A 464 21.49 -26.48 25.33
C ILE A 464 21.74 -25.71 26.62
N TYR A 465 21.58 -26.34 27.78
CA TYR A 465 22.08 -25.81 29.05
C TYR A 465 23.63 -25.77 29.10
N LYS A 466 24.31 -26.44 28.16
CA LYS A 466 25.75 -26.31 27.93
C LYS A 466 26.00 -25.42 26.72
N ASN A 467 26.64 -24.27 26.93
CA ASN A 467 26.90 -23.29 25.87
C ASN A 467 27.61 -23.89 24.64
N ASP A 468 28.56 -24.79 24.83
CA ASP A 468 29.32 -25.41 23.73
C ASP A 468 28.43 -26.25 22.81
N GLU A 469 27.43 -26.95 23.38
CA GLU A 469 26.49 -27.76 22.61
C GLU A 469 25.45 -26.90 21.89
N LEU A 470 25.02 -25.79 22.50
CA LEU A 470 24.19 -24.79 21.84
C LEU A 470 24.91 -24.18 20.62
N GLN A 471 26.19 -23.80 20.77
CA GLN A 471 26.98 -23.28 19.65
C GLN A 471 27.18 -24.33 18.56
N ARG A 472 27.37 -25.61 18.93
CA ARG A 472 27.46 -26.71 17.97
C ARG A 472 26.15 -26.90 17.20
N LEU A 473 25.00 -26.82 17.87
CA LEU A 473 23.69 -26.84 17.22
C LEU A 473 23.54 -25.70 16.21
N ILE A 474 23.83 -24.47 16.61
CA ILE A 474 23.76 -23.29 15.74
C ILE A 474 24.68 -23.45 14.53
N LYS A 475 25.92 -23.94 14.73
CA LYS A 475 26.87 -24.20 13.64
C LYS A 475 26.34 -25.23 12.65
N ASN A 476 25.78 -26.35 13.14
CA ASN A 476 25.22 -27.39 12.28
C ASN A 476 24.02 -26.87 11.47
N LEU A 477 23.15 -26.07 12.08
CA LEU A 477 22.03 -25.42 11.39
C LEU A 477 22.48 -24.42 10.32
N ARG A 478 23.64 -23.77 10.50
CA ARG A 478 24.27 -22.91 9.47
C ARG A 478 24.85 -23.70 8.30
N SER A 479 25.51 -24.83 8.57
CA SER A 479 26.02 -25.70 7.51
C SER A 479 24.91 -26.26 6.63
N ASP A 480 23.81 -26.71 7.24
CA ASP A 480 22.58 -27.13 6.54
C ASP A 480 21.98 -26.00 5.66
N LYS A 481 22.21 -24.72 6.03
CA LYS A 481 21.79 -23.55 5.26
C LYS A 481 22.63 -23.34 4.00
N HIS A 482 23.92 -23.66 4.01
CA HIS A 482 24.83 -23.46 2.88
C HIS A 482 24.72 -24.57 1.83
N GLU A 483 24.60 -25.84 2.24
CA GLU A 483 24.49 -26.97 1.30
C GLU A 483 23.22 -26.90 0.44
N GLN A 484 22.10 -26.46 1.01
CA GLN A 484 20.83 -26.31 0.28
C GLN A 484 20.82 -25.14 -0.70
N SER A 485 21.54 -24.05 -0.40
CA SER A 485 21.70 -22.93 -1.33
C SER A 485 22.57 -23.30 -2.53
N GLN A 486 23.52 -24.23 -2.36
CA GLN A 486 24.36 -24.74 -3.44
C GLN A 486 23.64 -25.79 -4.28
N SER A 487 22.81 -26.66 -3.69
CA SER A 487 22.03 -27.65 -4.45
C SER A 487 20.98 -27.00 -5.36
N ILE A 488 20.28 -25.95 -4.89
CA ILE A 488 19.29 -25.21 -5.70
C ILE A 488 19.95 -24.54 -6.92
N ASN A 489 21.16 -24.00 -6.75
CA ASN A 489 21.93 -23.38 -7.83
C ASN A 489 22.51 -24.41 -8.82
N LYS A 490 22.77 -25.64 -8.38
CA LYS A 490 23.32 -26.71 -9.21
C LYS A 490 22.25 -27.38 -10.09
N THR A 491 21.04 -27.55 -9.55
CA THR A 491 19.90 -28.08 -10.34
C THR A 491 19.44 -27.11 -11.42
N THR A 492 19.68 -25.80 -11.28
CA THR A 492 19.36 -24.80 -12.32
C THR A 492 20.41 -24.74 -13.43
N THR A 493 21.66 -25.13 -13.17
CA THR A 493 22.70 -25.24 -14.21
C THR A 493 22.61 -26.54 -15.01
N ASP A 494 22.26 -27.67 -14.38
CA ASP A 494 22.20 -28.96 -15.07
C ASP A 494 20.94 -29.10 -15.97
N SER A 495 19.87 -28.34 -15.72
CA SER A 495 18.68 -28.27 -16.59
C SER A 495 18.80 -27.26 -17.74
N ALA A 496 19.94 -26.57 -17.87
CA ALA A 496 20.23 -25.65 -18.97
C ALA A 496 21.19 -26.26 -20.02
N GLU A 497 21.72 -27.47 -19.78
CA GLU A 497 22.61 -28.22 -20.69
C GLU A 497 21.97 -29.51 -21.26
N THR A 498 20.65 -29.65 -21.16
CA THR A 498 19.84 -30.64 -21.93
C THR A 498 18.68 -29.92 -22.57
#